data_AF-A0A9E4YW31-F1
#
_entry.id   AF-A0A9E4YW31-F1
#
_cell.length_a   1.000
_cell.length_b   1.000
_cell.length_c   1.000
_cell.angle_alpha   90.00
_cell.angle_beta   90.00
_cell.angle_gamma   90.00
#
_symmetry.space_group_name_H-M   'P 1'
#
loop_
_entity.id
_entity.type
_entity.pdbx_description
1 polymer ?
#
loop_
_entity_poly.entity_id
_entity_poly.type
_entity_poly.pdbx_seq_one_letter_code
_entity_poly.pdbx_strand_id
1 'polypeptide(L)'
;AARLDIDVEGFVNTVKEYNAAVQQDVPYNPTVKDGRGTVGITPPKTNWAQPIDTPPYLGYAVTCGISFTFGGVKINTRGQVVTNSQDPIPGLYAAGEMVGGLFYHNYPGGSGLSAGMVFGRLAGTSSGQDAMAMKD
;
A
#
# COMPACT_ATOMS: atom_id res chain seq x y z
N ALA A 1 -5.07 22.51 16.17
CA ALA A 1 -3.68 22.93 16.42
C ALA A 1 -3.30 22.75 17.89
N ALA A 2 -3.71 23.63 18.81
CA ALA A 2 -3.28 23.56 20.23
C ALA A 2 -3.51 22.20 20.92
N ARG A 3 -4.67 21.55 20.69
CA ARG A 3 -4.96 20.21 21.23
C ARG A 3 -4.07 19.08 20.69
N LEU A 4 -3.34 19.32 19.61
CA LEU A 4 -2.43 18.38 18.95
C LEU A 4 -0.97 18.81 19.08
N ASP A 5 -0.67 19.82 19.91
CA ASP A 5 0.68 20.38 20.08
C ASP A 5 1.31 20.87 18.76
N ILE A 6 0.47 21.45 17.89
CA ILE A 6 0.88 22.07 16.62
C ILE A 6 0.84 23.59 16.79
N ASP A 7 1.84 24.29 16.26
CA ASP A 7 1.86 25.75 16.15
C ASP A 7 0.54 26.27 15.57
N VAL A 8 -0.17 27.08 16.36
CA VAL A 8 -1.51 27.57 16.03
C VAL A 8 -1.45 28.56 14.87
N GLU A 9 -0.47 29.47 14.87
CA GLU A 9 -0.38 30.52 13.87
C GLU A 9 0.02 29.92 12.51
N GLY A 10 1.09 29.11 12.49
CA GLY A 10 1.51 28.39 11.30
C GLY A 10 0.42 27.46 10.73
N PHE A 11 -0.32 26.75 11.58
CA PHE A 11 -1.47 25.95 11.14
C PHE A 11 -2.55 26.79 10.46
N VAL A 12 -2.95 27.92 11.07
CA VAL A 12 -3.98 28.81 10.50
C VAL A 12 -3.52 29.39 9.16
N ASN A 13 -2.26 29.80 9.05
CA ASN A 13 -1.70 30.31 7.80
C ASN A 13 -1.68 29.22 6.71
N THR A 14 -1.27 28.00 7.06
CA THR A 14 -1.29 26.85 6.14
C THR A 14 -2.70 26.57 5.60
N VAL A 15 -3.72 26.58 6.47
CA VAL A 15 -5.11 26.34 6.05
C VAL A 15 -5.61 27.47 5.13
N LYS A 16 -5.29 28.73 5.44
CA LYS A 16 -5.65 29.87 4.59
C LYS A 16 -5.01 29.78 3.21
N GLU A 17 -3.71 29.49 3.15
CA GLU A 17 -2.98 29.32 1.88
C GLU A 17 -3.55 28.15 1.07
N TYR A 18 -3.79 27.01 1.70
CA TYR A 18 -4.41 25.86 1.05
C TYR A 18 -5.81 26.20 0.50
N ASN A 19 -6.68 26.82 1.30
CA ASN A 19 -8.03 27.19 0.88
C ASN A 19 -8.02 28.17 -0.30
N ALA A 20 -7.11 29.15 -0.30
CA ALA A 20 -6.94 30.10 -1.39
C ALA A 20 -6.40 29.45 -2.67
N ALA A 21 -5.62 28.37 -2.54
CA ALA A 21 -5.05 27.66 -3.68
C ALA A 21 -6.05 26.73 -4.39
N VAL A 22 -7.16 26.35 -3.76
CA VAL A 22 -8.16 25.43 -4.33
C VAL A 22 -8.83 26.04 -5.57
N GLN A 23 -8.79 25.31 -6.69
CA GLN A 23 -9.49 25.65 -7.93
C GLN A 23 -11.01 25.36 -7.81
N GLN A 24 -11.75 26.26 -7.18
CA GLN A 24 -13.18 26.03 -6.89
C GLN A 24 -14.08 26.03 -8.13
N ASP A 25 -13.60 26.59 -9.24
CA ASP A 25 -14.23 26.60 -10.57
C ASP A 25 -14.25 25.21 -11.23
N VAL A 26 -13.36 24.31 -10.84
CA VAL A 26 -13.37 22.92 -11.28
C VAL A 26 -14.40 22.13 -10.47
N PRO A 27 -15.42 21.50 -11.10
CA PRO A 27 -16.43 20.73 -10.38
C PRO A 27 -15.84 19.57 -9.59
N TYR A 28 -16.31 19.38 -8.36
CA TYR A 28 -15.90 18.25 -7.54
C TYR A 28 -16.57 16.96 -8.00
N ASN A 29 -15.77 15.92 -8.21
CA ASN A 29 -16.29 14.58 -8.46
C ASN A 29 -15.41 13.53 -7.78
N PRO A 30 -15.88 12.91 -6.67
CA PRO A 30 -15.09 11.93 -5.92
C PRO A 30 -14.89 10.60 -6.65
N THR A 31 -15.62 10.37 -7.75
CA THR A 31 -15.62 9.08 -8.47
C THR A 31 -14.60 9.00 -9.60
N VAL A 32 -13.99 10.14 -9.96
CA VAL A 32 -12.98 10.24 -11.02
C VAL A 32 -11.84 11.13 -10.55
N LYS A 33 -10.70 11.09 -11.23
CA LYS A 33 -9.66 12.12 -11.06
C LYS A 33 -10.17 13.43 -11.64
N ASP A 34 -10.83 14.23 -10.81
CA ASP A 34 -11.60 15.40 -11.22
C ASP A 34 -10.76 16.62 -11.65
N GLY A 35 -9.45 16.57 -11.43
CA GLY A 35 -8.55 17.69 -11.72
C GLY A 35 -8.78 18.91 -10.83
N ARG A 36 -9.69 18.85 -9.86
CA ARG A 36 -9.92 19.93 -8.89
C ARG A 36 -8.75 19.94 -7.93
N GLY A 37 -7.74 20.76 -8.22
CA GLY A 37 -6.47 20.78 -7.51
C GLY A 37 -6.20 22.06 -6.75
N THR A 38 -4.95 22.20 -6.29
CA THR A 38 -4.40 23.43 -5.71
C THR A 38 -3.28 23.99 -6.58
N VAL A 39 -3.22 25.30 -6.77
CA VAL A 39 -2.16 25.99 -7.53
C VAL A 39 -1.37 26.95 -6.64
N GLY A 40 -0.06 27.03 -6.85
CA GLY A 40 0.80 27.99 -6.16
C GLY A 40 1.31 27.54 -4.79
N ILE A 41 1.04 26.30 -4.38
CA ILE A 41 1.52 25.71 -3.12
C ILE A 41 2.29 24.40 -3.37
N THR A 42 3.17 24.02 -2.43
CA THR A 42 3.96 22.78 -2.50
C THR A 42 3.87 22.00 -1.19
N PRO A 43 3.55 20.69 -1.23
CA PRO A 43 3.18 19.90 -2.41
C PRO A 43 1.78 20.26 -2.94
N PRO A 44 1.54 20.21 -4.26
CA PRO A 44 0.22 20.45 -4.81
C PRO A 44 -0.69 19.23 -4.57
N LYS A 45 -1.95 19.49 -4.24
CA LYS A 45 -3.01 18.50 -4.37
C LYS A 45 -3.55 18.54 -5.80
N THR A 46 -3.47 17.43 -6.51
CA THR A 46 -3.79 17.39 -7.95
C THR A 46 -5.25 17.08 -8.28
N ASN A 47 -6.01 16.55 -7.31
CA ASN A 47 -7.42 16.15 -7.46
C ASN A 47 -8.14 16.25 -6.12
N TRP A 48 -9.48 16.37 -6.17
CA TRP A 48 -10.38 16.34 -5.04
C TRP A 48 -10.08 17.40 -3.97
N ALA A 49 -9.50 18.53 -4.36
CA ALA A 49 -9.22 19.64 -3.45
C ALA A 49 -10.52 20.32 -3.04
N GLN A 50 -10.75 20.37 -1.74
CA GLN A 50 -11.87 21.07 -1.11
C GLN A 50 -11.33 22.04 -0.08
N PRO A 51 -11.89 23.26 0.05
CA PRO A 51 -11.56 24.14 1.16
C PRO A 51 -11.87 23.47 2.51
N ILE A 52 -11.04 23.77 3.51
CA ILE A 52 -11.22 23.38 4.90
C ILE A 52 -11.77 24.63 5.62
N ASP A 53 -13.07 24.86 5.54
CA ASP A 53 -13.73 26.09 6.02
C ASP A 53 -14.98 25.85 6.88
N THR A 54 -15.41 24.59 7.00
CA THR A 54 -16.65 24.21 7.68
C THR A 54 -16.33 23.34 8.90
N PRO A 55 -16.64 23.80 10.13
CA PRO A 55 -16.46 23.00 11.35
C PRO A 55 -17.52 21.89 11.46
N PRO A 56 -17.33 20.88 12.33
CA PRO A 56 -16.22 20.71 13.28
C PRO A 56 -14.93 20.22 12.61
N TYR A 57 -13.80 20.76 13.04
CA TYR A 57 -12.49 20.35 12.56
C TYR A 57 -11.96 19.13 13.32
N LEU A 58 -11.41 18.18 12.58
CA LEU A 58 -10.75 16.99 13.10
C LEU A 58 -9.26 17.03 12.75
N GLY A 59 -8.44 16.44 13.59
CA GLY A 59 -7.03 16.24 13.31
C GLY A 59 -6.55 14.95 13.96
N TYR A 60 -5.73 14.22 13.22
CA TYR A 60 -5.21 12.91 13.59
C TYR A 60 -3.69 12.95 13.52
N ALA A 61 -3.02 12.53 14.59
CA ALA A 61 -1.59 12.30 14.54
C ALA A 61 -1.34 11.04 13.70
N VAL A 62 -0.50 11.16 12.67
CA VAL A 62 -0.12 10.05 11.81
C VAL A 62 1.39 9.83 11.89
N THR A 63 1.80 8.58 11.80
CA THR A 63 3.21 8.17 11.74
C THR A 63 3.35 7.03 10.75
N CYS A 64 4.57 6.77 10.32
CA CYS A 64 4.87 5.63 9.46
C CYS A 64 4.68 4.31 10.23
N GLY A 65 3.93 3.38 9.63
CA GLY A 65 3.82 2.00 10.06
C GLY A 65 4.32 1.07 8.96
N ILE A 66 4.97 -0.03 9.36
CA ILE A 66 5.34 -1.09 8.41
C ILE A 66 4.08 -1.90 8.12
N SER A 67 3.60 -1.84 6.87
CA SER A 67 2.42 -2.62 6.45
C SER A 67 2.78 -4.07 6.14
N PHE A 68 3.87 -4.31 5.40
CA PHE A 68 4.43 -5.62 5.09
C PHE A 68 5.84 -5.46 4.51
N THR A 69 6.59 -6.56 4.37
CA THR A 69 7.94 -6.58 3.82
C THR A 69 7.97 -7.14 2.39
N PHE A 70 8.86 -6.63 1.56
CA PHE A 70 9.07 -7.16 0.20
C PHE A 70 10.04 -8.36 0.16
N GLY A 71 10.81 -8.53 1.24
CA GLY A 71 11.67 -9.70 1.43
C GLY A 71 10.86 -10.92 1.84
N GLY A 72 11.48 -12.09 1.71
CA GLY A 72 10.89 -13.37 2.04
C GLY A 72 11.76 -14.51 1.51
N VAL A 73 11.30 -15.75 1.70
CA VAL A 73 11.96 -16.93 1.13
C VAL A 73 11.73 -17.00 -0.37
N LYS A 74 12.72 -17.50 -1.09
CA LYS A 74 12.60 -17.75 -2.52
C LYS A 74 11.86 -19.07 -2.74
N ILE A 75 10.94 -19.07 -3.71
CA ILE A 75 10.22 -20.26 -4.15
C ILE A 75 10.50 -20.56 -5.62
N ASN A 76 10.37 -21.83 -6.01
CA ASN A 76 10.32 -22.21 -7.41
C ASN A 76 8.89 -22.10 -7.99
N THR A 77 8.70 -22.50 -9.24
CA THR A 77 7.41 -22.45 -9.94
C THR A 77 6.37 -23.47 -9.44
N ARG A 78 6.70 -24.28 -8.43
CA ARG A 78 5.78 -25.16 -7.70
C ARG A 78 5.45 -24.63 -6.29
N GLY A 79 6.00 -23.48 -5.91
CA GLY A 79 5.84 -22.93 -4.56
C GLY A 79 6.74 -23.58 -3.50
N GLN A 80 7.70 -24.42 -3.89
CA GLN A 80 8.66 -25.03 -2.97
C GLN A 80 9.72 -24.00 -2.58
N VAL A 81 10.05 -23.93 -1.29
CA VAL A 81 11.18 -23.11 -0.83
C VAL A 81 12.49 -23.71 -1.34
N VAL A 82 13.40 -22.86 -1.79
CA VAL A 82 14.70 -23.29 -2.32
C VAL A 82 15.86 -22.91 -1.42
N THR A 83 16.91 -23.72 -1.44
CA THR A 83 18.20 -23.40 -0.81
C THR A 83 18.93 -22.29 -1.59
N ASN A 84 20.08 -21.83 -1.05
CA ASN A 84 20.96 -20.90 -1.77
C ASN A 84 21.53 -21.49 -3.08
N SER A 85 21.60 -22.82 -3.19
CA SER A 85 21.99 -23.54 -4.41
C SER A 85 20.82 -23.74 -5.38
N GLN A 86 19.64 -23.21 -5.07
CA GLN A 86 18.40 -23.31 -5.86
C GLN A 86 17.73 -24.69 -5.82
N ASP A 87 18.19 -25.58 -4.94
CA ASP A 87 17.57 -26.90 -4.76
C ASP A 87 16.28 -26.77 -3.95
N PRO A 88 15.18 -27.44 -4.36
CA PRO A 88 13.95 -27.44 -3.57
C PRO A 88 14.15 -28.19 -2.25
N ILE A 89 13.63 -27.63 -1.16
CA ILE A 89 13.61 -28.29 0.15
C ILE A 89 12.38 -29.22 0.19
N PRO A 90 12.54 -30.55 0.29
CA PRO A 90 11.42 -31.49 0.26
C PRO A 90 10.42 -31.21 1.38
N GLY A 91 9.14 -31.15 1.03
CA GLY A 91 8.05 -30.92 1.98
C GLY A 91 7.87 -29.47 2.44
N LEU A 92 8.71 -28.52 2.01
CA LEU A 92 8.62 -27.12 2.42
C LEU A 92 8.12 -26.22 1.28
N TYR A 93 6.97 -25.59 1.48
CA TYR A 93 6.34 -24.67 0.53
C TYR A 93 6.05 -23.34 1.22
N ALA A 94 6.02 -22.26 0.45
CA ALA A 94 5.68 -20.93 0.95
C ALA A 94 4.73 -20.20 -0.01
N ALA A 95 3.93 -19.31 0.57
CA ALA A 95 2.96 -18.48 -0.14
C ALA A 95 2.75 -17.16 0.60
N GLY A 96 2.07 -16.21 -0.05
CA GLY A 96 1.75 -14.91 0.55
C GLY A 96 3.01 -14.09 0.87
N GLU A 97 2.96 -13.35 1.98
CA GLU A 97 4.05 -12.42 2.38
C GLU A 97 5.33 -13.13 2.82
N MET A 98 5.31 -14.45 2.97
CA MET A 98 6.54 -15.24 3.16
C MET A 98 7.36 -15.32 1.86
N VAL A 99 6.76 -15.08 0.69
CA VAL A 99 7.45 -15.17 -0.60
C VAL A 99 8.15 -13.84 -0.91
N GLY A 100 9.47 -13.91 -1.05
CA GLY A 100 10.29 -12.75 -1.39
C GLY A 100 10.49 -12.54 -2.88
N GLY A 101 10.90 -11.32 -3.26
CA GLY A 101 11.37 -11.02 -4.62
C GLY A 101 10.25 -10.68 -5.63
N LEU A 102 9.02 -10.49 -5.14
CA LEU A 102 7.90 -10.04 -5.97
C LEU A 102 7.91 -8.52 -6.21
N PHE A 103 8.40 -7.76 -5.21
CA PHE A 103 8.45 -6.30 -5.21
C PHE A 103 9.83 -5.85 -4.73
N TYR A 104 10.26 -4.63 -5.13
CA TYR A 104 11.56 -4.09 -4.71
C TYR A 104 11.51 -2.58 -4.44
N HIS A 105 11.02 -1.79 -5.41
CA HIS A 105 10.93 -0.32 -5.26
C HIS A 105 9.55 0.18 -4.82
N ASN A 106 8.50 -0.48 -5.29
CA ASN A 106 7.13 -0.15 -4.97
C ASN A 106 6.27 -1.41 -5.15
N TYR A 107 5.04 -1.40 -4.64
CA TYR A 107 4.07 -2.44 -4.88
C TYR A 107 2.83 -1.87 -5.57
N PRO A 108 2.27 -2.55 -6.59
CA PRO A 108 0.95 -2.19 -7.12
C PRO A 108 -0.12 -2.42 -6.06
N GLY A 109 -1.00 -1.44 -5.81
CA GLY A 109 -2.09 -1.59 -4.84
C GLY A 109 -2.90 -2.88 -5.06
N GLY A 110 -3.14 -3.63 -3.98
CA GLY A 110 -3.85 -4.92 -4.02
C GLY A 110 -3.01 -6.13 -4.44
N SER A 111 -1.77 -5.96 -4.90
CA SER A 111 -0.93 -7.08 -5.36
C SER A 111 -0.58 -8.09 -4.27
N GLY A 112 -0.52 -7.68 -3.00
CA GLY A 112 -0.27 -8.59 -1.87
C GLY A 112 -1.36 -9.65 -1.71
N LEU A 113 -2.64 -9.26 -1.82
CA LEU A 113 -3.77 -10.20 -1.79
C LEU A 113 -3.74 -11.14 -3.01
N SER A 114 -3.46 -10.59 -4.19
CA SER A 114 -3.31 -11.39 -5.41
C SER A 114 -2.16 -12.40 -5.30
N ALA A 115 -1.02 -12.00 -4.75
CA ALA A 115 0.12 -12.89 -4.48
C ALA A 115 -0.28 -14.00 -3.50
N GLY A 116 -0.98 -13.66 -2.41
CA GLY A 116 -1.52 -14.64 -1.47
C GLY A 116 -2.40 -15.69 -2.14
N MET A 117 -3.35 -15.27 -2.97
CA MET A 117 -4.25 -16.19 -3.68
C MET A 117 -3.51 -17.08 -4.69
N VAL A 118 -2.65 -16.49 -5.53
CA VAL A 118 -1.96 -17.20 -6.60
C VAL A 118 -0.94 -18.19 -6.04
N PHE A 119 -0.03 -17.72 -5.18
CA PHE A 119 1.01 -18.58 -4.61
C PHE A 119 0.43 -19.55 -3.58
N GLY A 120 -0.63 -19.18 -2.86
CA GLY A 120 -1.35 -20.09 -1.97
C GLY A 120 -1.94 -21.28 -2.72
N ARG A 121 -2.63 -21.03 -3.84
CA ARG A 121 -3.17 -22.11 -4.69
C ARG A 121 -2.06 -22.98 -5.28
N LEU A 122 -0.98 -22.36 -5.75
CA LEU A 122 0.17 -23.06 -6.34
C LEU A 122 0.86 -23.97 -5.33
N ALA A 123 1.22 -23.43 -4.17
CA ALA A 123 1.88 -24.16 -3.08
C ALA A 123 1.00 -25.31 -2.59
N GLY A 124 -0.29 -25.04 -2.30
CA GLY A 124 -1.22 -26.06 -1.79
C GLY A 124 -1.49 -27.20 -2.80
N THR A 125 -1.59 -26.87 -4.10
CA THR A 125 -1.77 -27.88 -5.14
C THR A 125 -0.53 -28.77 -5.27
N SER A 126 0.65 -28.15 -5.31
CA SER A 126 1.92 -28.88 -5.46
C SER A 126 2.23 -29.72 -4.24
N SER A 127 1.98 -29.21 -3.03
CA SER A 127 2.16 -29.96 -1.79
C SER A 127 1.21 -31.16 -1.71
N GLY A 128 -0.03 -31.01 -2.15
CA GLY A 128 -0.99 -32.11 -2.22
C GLY A 128 -0.56 -33.23 -3.18
N GLN A 129 -0.05 -32.86 -4.37
CA GLN A 129 0.49 -33.81 -5.33
C GLN A 129 1.70 -34.56 -4.79
N ASP A 130 2.67 -33.83 -4.22
CA ASP A 130 3.89 -34.44 -3.69
C ASP A 130 3.60 -35.35 -2.48
N ALA A 131 2.66 -34.98 -1.62
CA ALA A 131 2.22 -35.82 -0.50
C ALA A 131 1.53 -37.12 -0.94
N MET A 132 0.82 -37.11 -2.07
CA MET A 132 0.24 -38.33 -2.63
C MET A 132 1.31 -39.23 -3.24
N ALA A 133 2.27 -38.66 -3.97
CA ALA A 133 3.36 -39.42 -4.58
C ALA A 133 4.31 -40.06 -3.55
N MET A 134 4.39 -39.54 -2.32
CA MET A 134 5.18 -40.13 -1.23
C MET A 134 4.50 -41.32 -0.53
N LYS A 135 3.22 -41.57 -0.80
CA LYS A 135 2.49 -42.71 -0.23
C LYS A 135 2.62 -43.99 -1.07
N ASP A 136 3.00 -43.85 -2.33
CA ASP A 136 3.25 -44.93 -3.29
C ASP A 136 4.72 -45.37 -3.26
#